data_AF-A0A1S7FXE8-F1
#
_entry.id   AF-A0A1S7FXE8-F1
#
_cell.length_a   1.000
_cell.length_b   1.000
_cell.length_c   1.000
_cell.angle_alpha   90.00
_cell.angle_beta   90.00
_cell.angle_gamma   90.00
#
_symmetry.space_group_name_H-M   'P 1'
#
loop_
_entity.id
_entity.type
_entity.pdbx_description
1 polymer ?
#
loop_
_entity_poly.entity_id
_entity_poly.type
_entity_poly.pdbx_seq_one_letter_code
_entity_poly.pdbx_strand_id
1 'polypeptide(L)' 'MRILAGEYVDYYRKKVSVKEAQGVVLGYTELELFIGEADVTRPFFKTAELHAQYAAKQALR' A
#
# COMPACT_ATOMS: atom_id res chain seq x y z
N MET A 1 -22.25 10.63 -3.95
CA MET A 1 -21.11 10.25 -3.10
C MET A 1 -19.83 10.09 -3.96
N ARG A 2 -19.31 11.19 -4.52
CA ARG A 2 -18.12 11.16 -5.41
C ARG A 2 -17.06 12.20 -5.03
N ILE A 3 -17.40 13.13 -4.11
CA ILE A 3 -16.53 14.23 -3.67
C ILE A 3 -15.52 13.76 -2.59
N LEU A 4 -15.89 12.78 -1.76
CA LEU A 4 -15.02 12.31 -0.66
C LEU A 4 -13.79 11.52 -1.15
N ALA A 5 -13.90 10.75 -2.24
CA ALA A 5 -12.81 9.86 -2.66
C ALA A 5 -11.52 10.61 -3.07
N GLY A 6 -11.64 11.79 -3.69
CA GLY A 6 -10.48 12.57 -4.13
C GLY A 6 -9.63 13.08 -2.96
N GLU A 7 -10.28 13.59 -1.92
CA GLU A 7 -9.59 14.14 -0.74
C GLU A 7 -8.80 13.06 0.02
N TYR A 8 -9.35 11.84 0.12
CA TYR A 8 -8.65 10.71 0.75
C TYR A 8 -7.44 10.23 -0.06
N VAL A 9 -7.57 10.15 -1.39
CA VAL A 9 -6.44 9.80 -2.27
C VAL A 9 -5.29 10.80 -2.10
N ASP A 10 -5.59 12.10 -2.13
CA ASP A 10 -4.58 13.15 -1.97
C ASP A 10 -3.95 13.15 -0.57
N TYR A 11 -4.76 12.89 0.47
CA TYR A 11 -4.28 12.73 1.83
C TYR A 11 -3.26 11.60 1.95
N TYR A 12 -3.55 10.41 1.41
CA TYR A 12 -2.64 9.27 1.48
C TYR A 12 -1.41 9.45 0.59
N ARG A 13 -1.54 10.05 -0.59
CA ARG A 13 -0.40 10.44 -1.45
C ARG A 13 0.60 11.33 -0.73
N LYS A 14 0.09 12.33 -0.01
CA LYS A 14 0.94 13.21 0.82
C LYS A 14 1.65 12.45 1.96
N LYS A 15 1.03 11.40 2.50
CA LYS A 15 1.65 10.58 3.56
C LYS A 15 2.75 9.68 3.02
N VAL A 16 2.61 9.15 1.82
CA VAL A 16 3.64 8.29 1.20
C VAL A 16 4.79 9.08 0.57
N SER A 17 4.72 10.42 0.52
CA SER A 17 5.76 11.30 -0.03
C SER A 17 6.81 11.75 1.00
N VAL A 18 6.87 11.17 2.20
CA VAL A 18 7.89 11.48 3.23
C VAL A 18 9.28 11.15 2.68
N LYS A 19 10.21 12.10 2.66
CA LYS A 19 11.49 11.96 1.93
C LYS A 19 12.41 10.90 2.55
N GLU A 20 12.38 10.78 3.86
CA GLU A 20 13.24 9.92 4.66
C GLU A 20 12.81 8.46 4.64
N ALA A 21 11.57 8.17 4.24
CA ALA A 21 11.08 6.80 4.15
C ALA A 21 11.82 6.03 3.04
N GLN A 22 12.17 4.76 3.28
CA GLN A 22 12.86 3.94 2.27
C GLN A 22 11.90 2.94 1.58
N GLY A 23 10.66 2.88 2.04
CA GLY A 23 9.62 1.98 1.55
C GLY A 23 8.25 2.40 2.09
N VAL A 24 7.20 1.82 1.55
CA VAL A 24 5.82 1.98 2.04
C VAL A 24 5.27 0.61 2.37
N VAL A 25 4.76 0.45 3.60
CA VAL A 25 4.13 -0.78 4.07
C VAL A 25 2.64 -0.52 4.21
N LEU A 26 1.81 -1.26 3.47
CA LEU A 26 0.36 -1.18 3.63
C LEU A 26 -0.09 -2.06 4.78
N GLY A 27 -0.42 -1.46 5.92
CA GLY A 27 -0.90 -2.19 7.11
C GLY A 27 -2.34 -2.71 7.00
N TYR A 28 -3.11 -2.21 6.04
CA TYR A 28 -4.51 -2.57 5.80
C TYR A 28 -4.76 -2.76 4.30
N THR A 29 -5.66 -3.66 3.92
CA THR A 29 -5.96 -3.98 2.52
C THR A 29 -6.71 -2.84 1.82
N GLU A 30 -7.51 -2.07 2.56
CA GLU A 30 -8.29 -0.94 2.01
C GLU A 30 -7.42 0.20 1.49
N LEU A 31 -6.17 0.31 1.94
CA LEU A 31 -5.24 1.33 1.44
C LEU A 31 -4.92 1.14 -0.04
N GLU A 32 -5.05 -0.09 -0.56
CA GLU A 32 -4.89 -0.39 -1.99
C GLU A 32 -5.98 0.26 -2.86
N LEU A 33 -7.09 0.72 -2.26
CA LEU A 33 -8.14 1.47 -2.97
C LEU A 33 -7.78 2.94 -3.18
N PHE A 34 -6.82 3.47 -2.42
CA PHE A 34 -6.47 4.90 -2.41
C PHE A 34 -5.07 5.18 -2.97
N ILE A 35 -4.14 4.24 -2.83
CA ILE A 35 -2.75 4.37 -3.27
C ILE A 35 -2.25 3.06 -3.87
N GLY A 36 -1.45 3.15 -4.93
CA GLY A 36 -0.81 2.02 -5.58
C GLY A 36 0.67 2.25 -5.85
N GLU A 37 1.32 1.26 -6.46
CA GLU A 37 2.75 1.30 -6.78
C GLU A 37 3.11 2.49 -7.69
N ALA A 38 2.22 2.91 -8.58
CA ALA A 38 2.44 4.06 -9.45
C ALA A 38 2.51 5.39 -8.69
N ASP A 39 2.00 5.46 -7.46
CA ASP A 39 2.04 6.66 -6.63
C ASP A 39 3.36 6.80 -5.84
N VAL A 40 4.24 5.79 -5.88
CA VAL A 40 5.46 5.77 -5.07
C VAL A 40 6.68 5.23 -5.84
N THR A 41 7.80 5.95 -5.80
CA THR A 41 9.04 5.55 -6.49
C THR A 41 9.92 4.57 -5.70
N ARG A 42 9.47 4.17 -4.51
CA ARG A 42 10.21 3.33 -3.55
C ARG A 42 9.46 2.01 -3.32
N PRO A 43 10.11 0.95 -2.80
CA PRO A 43 9.47 -0.33 -2.55
C PRO A 43 8.12 -0.21 -1.84
N PHE A 44 7.13 -0.92 -2.38
CA PHE A 44 5.74 -0.90 -1.93
C PHE A 44 5.35 -2.30 -1.47
N PHE A 45 5.02 -2.46 -0.20
CA PHE A 45 4.81 -3.76 0.43
C PHE A 45 3.34 -3.94 0.79
N LYS A 46 2.62 -4.71 -0.03
CA LYS A 46 1.25 -5.16 0.23
C LYS A 46 1.29 -6.30 1.25
N THR A 47 1.16 -5.99 2.53
CA THR A 47 1.40 -6.95 3.61
C THR A 47 0.50 -8.18 3.54
N ALA A 48 -0.78 -8.00 3.19
CA ALA A 48 -1.72 -9.11 3.04
C ALA A 48 -1.31 -10.06 1.90
N GLU A 49 -0.90 -9.52 0.75
CA GLU A 49 -0.42 -10.32 -0.38
C GLU A 49 0.86 -11.07 -0.01
N LEU A 50 1.84 -10.38 0.58
CA LEU A 50 3.08 -11.01 1.03
C LEU A 50 2.78 -12.13 2.03
N HIS A 51 1.95 -11.89 3.04
CA HIS A 51 1.54 -12.93 3.99
C HIS A 51 0.91 -14.14 3.29
N ALA A 52 -0.02 -13.93 2.36
CA ALA A 52 -0.65 -15.02 1.63
C ALA A 52 0.37 -15.83 0.81
N GLN A 53 1.28 -15.16 0.10
CA GLN A 53 2.34 -15.81 -0.68
C GLN A 53 3.27 -16.65 0.21
N TYR A 54 3.71 -16.12 1.36
CA TYR A 54 4.60 -16.83 2.26
C TYR A 54 3.90 -17.97 3.00
N ALA A 55 2.63 -17.81 3.37
CA ALA A 55 1.82 -18.88 3.93
C ALA A 55 1.66 -20.05 2.94
N ALA A 56 1.33 -19.76 1.67
CA ALA A 56 1.22 -20.76 0.62
C ALA A 56 2.55 -21.49 0.37
N LYS A 57 3.67 -20.75 0.29
CA LYS A 57 5.01 -21.34 0.18
C LYS A 57 5.33 -22.26 1.35
N GLN A 58 4.96 -21.89 2.57
CA GLN A 58 5.21 -22.70 3.76
C GLN A 58 4.35 -23.97 3.78
N ALA A 59 3.12 -23.91 3.26
CA ALA A 59 2.23 -25.07 3.18
C ALA A 59 2.67 -26.13 2.14
N LEU A 60 3.47 -25.72 1.15
CA LEU A 60 3.96 -26.58 0.05
C LEU A 60 5.39 -27.10 0.28
N ARG A 61 6.03 -26.74 1.41
CA ARG A 61 7.33 -27.27 1.83
C ARG A 61 7.15 -28.62 2.50
#